data_AF-A0A227J5T5-F1
#
_entry.id   AF-A0A227J5T5-F1
#
_cell.length_a   1.000
_cell.length_b   1.000
_cell.length_c   1.000
_cell.angle_alpha   90.00
_cell.angle_beta   90.00
_cell.angle_gamma   90.00
#
_symmetry.space_group_name_H-M   'P 1'
#
loop_
_entity.id
_entity.type
_entity.pdbx_description
1 polymer ?
#
loop_
_entity_poly.entity_id
_entity_poly.type
_entity_poly.pdbx_seq_one_letter_code
_entity_poly.pdbx_strand_id
1 'polypeptide(L)' 'MRMFWVGACSLLVITGCASNSPVSSLPKGVTFVESSKAEDGKVKIPYQKYKLDNGLTVILAPEGSDPLVH' A
#
# COMPACT_ATOMS: atom_id res chain seq x y z
N MET A 1 7.62 -53.93 -9.06
CA MET A 1 8.36 -52.76 -8.55
C MET A 1 8.89 -51.88 -9.68
N ARG A 2 8.02 -51.31 -10.54
CA ARG A 2 8.44 -50.38 -11.62
C ARG A 2 7.48 -49.20 -11.84
N MET A 3 6.49 -49.02 -10.97
CA MET A 3 5.47 -47.96 -11.06
C MET A 3 5.44 -47.09 -9.79
N PHE A 4 6.60 -46.91 -9.14
CA PHE A 4 6.73 -45.95 -8.02
C PHE A 4 7.63 -44.75 -8.37
N TRP A 5 8.16 -44.73 -9.61
CA TRP A 5 9.14 -43.73 -10.06
C TRP A 5 8.58 -42.67 -11.01
N VAL A 6 7.26 -42.65 -11.21
CA VAL A 6 6.58 -41.63 -12.03
C VAL A 6 5.75 -40.67 -11.16
N GLY A 7 5.41 -41.06 -9.93
CA GLY A 7 4.62 -40.23 -9.00
C GLY A 7 5.39 -39.06 -8.37
N ALA A 8 6.73 -39.09 -8.39
CA ALA A 8 7.56 -38.08 -7.72
C ALA A 8 7.83 -36.83 -8.58
N CYS A 9 7.61 -36.86 -9.90
CA CYS A 9 7.91 -35.73 -10.79
C CYS A 9 6.77 -34.71 -10.94
N SER A 10 5.57 -34.96 -10.41
CA SER A 10 4.39 -34.12 -10.70
C SER A 10 4.14 -32.98 -9.69
N LEU A 11 4.89 -32.90 -8.59
CA LEU A 11 4.59 -31.99 -7.47
C LEU A 11 5.38 -30.67 -7.47
N LEU A 12 6.20 -30.40 -8.49
CA LEU A 12 7.12 -29.25 -8.50
C LEU A 12 6.67 -28.05 -9.37
N VAL A 13 5.47 -28.05 -9.94
CA VAL A 13 5.14 -27.11 -11.04
C VAL A 13 4.22 -25.92 -10.64
N ILE A 14 3.96 -25.67 -9.36
CA ILE A 14 3.08 -24.56 -8.98
C ILE A 14 3.75 -23.66 -7.94
N THR A 15 4.85 -23.01 -8.34
CA THR A 15 5.33 -21.81 -7.63
C THR A 15 5.06 -20.60 -8.51
N GLY A 16 3.85 -20.06 -8.42
CA GLY A 16 3.52 -18.77 -9.01
C GLY A 16 4.11 -17.66 -8.14
N CYS A 17 5.09 -16.91 -8.66
CA CYS A 17 5.51 -15.65 -8.02
C CYS A 17 4.44 -14.58 -8.30
N ALA A 18 3.48 -14.43 -7.39
CA ALA A 18 2.71 -13.20 -7.31
C ALA A 18 3.61 -12.15 -6.63
N SER A 19 4.40 -11.44 -7.43
CA SER A 19 5.16 -10.28 -6.98
C SER A 19 4.18 -9.13 -6.73
N ASN A 20 3.47 -9.16 -5.59
CA ASN A 20 2.78 -7.98 -5.06
C ASN A 20 3.86 -7.02 -4.57
N SER A 21 4.55 -6.37 -5.50
CA SER A 21 5.42 -5.25 -5.17
C SER A 21 4.49 -4.14 -4.69
N PRO A 22 4.56 -3.71 -3.41
CA PRO A 22 3.85 -2.52 -3.00
C PRO A 22 4.52 -1.38 -3.77
N VAL A 23 3.92 -0.98 -4.89
CA VAL A 23 4.27 0.25 -5.58
C VAL A 23 3.77 1.41 -4.72
N SER A 24 4.41 1.60 -3.56
CA SER A 24 4.34 2.84 -2.79
C SER A 24 5.23 3.89 -3.47
N SER A 25 5.11 3.99 -4.79
CA SER A 25 5.74 5.05 -5.57
C SER A 25 4.68 6.13 -5.73
N LEU A 26 4.95 7.30 -5.15
CA LEU A 26 4.10 8.46 -5.39
C LEU A 26 4.01 8.74 -6.89
N PRO A 27 2.86 9.24 -7.38
CA PRO A 27 2.75 9.67 -8.77
C PRO A 27 3.83 10.68 -9.12
N LYS A 28 4.21 10.73 -10.41
CA LYS A 28 5.13 11.76 -10.90
C LYS A 28 4.57 13.15 -10.55
N GLY A 29 5.47 14.05 -10.13
CA GLY A 29 5.09 15.40 -9.70
C GLY A 29 4.55 15.50 -8.28
N VAL A 30 4.44 14.41 -7.52
CA VAL A 30 4.01 14.41 -6.11
C VAL A 30 5.20 14.10 -5.20
N THR A 31 5.51 15.02 -4.29
CA THR A 31 6.59 14.86 -3.31
C THR A 31 6.02 14.83 -1.91
N PHE A 32 6.31 13.79 -1.12
CA PHE A 32 5.98 13.77 0.31
C PHE A 32 6.83 14.79 1.06
N VAL A 33 6.21 15.54 1.96
CA VAL A 33 6.86 16.56 2.79
C VAL A 33 6.94 16.10 4.24
N GLU A 34 5.79 15.81 4.86
CA GLU A 34 5.72 15.38 6.25
C GLU A 34 4.39 14.70 6.57
N SER A 35 4.32 14.04 7.72
CA SER A 35 3.07 13.54 8.28
C SER A 35 2.95 13.89 9.77
N SER A 36 1.73 14.21 10.17
CA SER A 36 1.34 14.45 11.54
C SER A 36 0.48 13.27 12.00
N LYS A 37 0.92 12.57 13.05
CA LYS A 37 0.15 11.53 13.71
C LYS A 37 -0.64 12.12 14.88
N ALA A 38 -1.76 11.47 15.20
CA ALA A 38 -2.45 11.72 16.46
C ALA A 38 -1.54 11.34 17.63
N GLU A 39 -1.60 12.12 18.71
CA GLU A 39 -0.85 11.89 19.95
C GLU A 39 -1.86 11.80 21.09
N ASP A 40 -1.74 10.76 21.93
CA ASP A 40 -2.64 10.57 23.07
C ASP A 40 -2.53 11.75 24.04
N GLY A 41 -3.69 12.20 24.53
CA GLY A 41 -3.79 13.33 25.45
C GLY A 41 -3.55 14.70 24.82
N LYS A 42 -3.40 14.80 23.49
CA LYS A 42 -3.29 16.08 22.77
C LYS A 42 -4.34 16.20 21.68
N VAL A 43 -4.95 17.39 21.59
CA VAL A 43 -5.83 17.72 20.47
C VAL A 43 -4.96 18.07 19.27
N LYS A 44 -4.77 17.09 18.37
CA LYS A 44 -3.97 17.23 17.16
C LYS A 44 -4.68 16.56 15.99
N ILE A 45 -4.83 17.27 14.88
CA ILE A 45 -5.45 16.73 13.67
C ILE A 45 -4.37 15.98 12.87
N PRO A 46 -4.54 14.67 12.62
CA PRO A 46 -3.59 13.92 11.81
C PRO A 46 -3.70 14.31 10.33
N TYR A 47 -2.56 14.38 9.64
CA TYR A 47 -2.52 14.69 8.21
C TYR A 47 -1.25 14.17 7.53
N GLN A 48 -1.28 14.11 6.20
CA GLN A 48 -0.11 13.93 5.35
C GLN A 48 0.01 15.13 4.40
N LYS A 49 1.22 15.65 4.24
CA LYS A 49 1.52 16.84 3.43
C LYS A 49 2.35 16.46 2.21
N TYR A 50 1.93 16.97 1.06
CA TYR A 50 2.61 16.77 -0.21
C TYR A 50 2.81 18.09 -0.95
N LYS A 51 3.88 18.16 -1.74
CA LYS A 51 4.16 19.24 -2.68
C LYS A 51 3.96 18.74 -4.11
N LEU A 52 3.20 19.49 -4.89
CA LEU A 52 3.01 19.25 -6.32
C LEU A 52 4.03 20.08 -7.12
N ASP A 53 4.38 19.60 -8.30
CA ASP A 53 5.30 20.25 -9.24
C ASP A 53 4.82 21.63 -9.73
N ASN A 54 3.51 21.83 -9.80
CA ASN A 54 2.88 23.13 -10.07
C ASN A 54 2.96 24.11 -8.89
N GLY A 55 3.65 23.75 -7.81
CA GLY A 55 3.84 24.58 -6.63
C GLY A 55 2.70 24.51 -5.60
N LEU A 56 1.62 23.76 -5.85
CA LEU A 56 0.54 23.58 -4.88
C LEU A 56 0.94 22.64 -3.74
N THR A 57 0.27 22.81 -2.59
CA THR A 57 0.42 21.93 -1.44
C THR A 57 -0.90 21.21 -1.18
N VAL A 58 -0.83 19.89 -1.04
CA VAL A 58 -1.98 19.04 -0.73
C VAL A 58 -1.85 18.54 0.71
N ILE A 59 -2.91 18.70 1.49
CA ILE A 59 -3.05 18.17 2.84
C ILE A 59 -4.13 17.10 2.80
N LEU A 60 -3.77 15.85 3.11
CA LEU A 60 -4.70 14.74 3.23
C LEU A 60 -4.94 14.43 4.70
N ALA A 61 -6.15 14.68 5.18
CA ALA A 61 -6.60 14.24 6.50
C ALA A 61 -7.28 12.86 6.37
N PRO A 62 -6.99 11.89 7.25
CA PRO A 62 -7.73 10.64 7.28
C PRO A 62 -9.19 10.89 7.60
N GLU A 63 -10.09 10.37 6.78
CA GLU A 63 -11.51 10.31 7.09
C GLU A 63 -11.86 8.87 7.50
N GLY A 64 -12.52 8.71 8.65
CA GLY A 64 -12.97 7.41 9.15
C GLY A 64 -14.50 7.29 9.14
N SER A 65 -15.19 8.13 8.38
CA SER A 65 -16.64 8.02 8.22
C SER A 65 -16.94 6.79 7.36
N ASP A 66 -18.01 6.08 7.72
CA ASP A 66 -18.54 5.01 6.89
C ASP A 66 -19.22 5.67 5.66
N PRO A 67 -18.80 5.36 4.42
CA PRO A 67 -19.45 5.93 3.25
C PRO A 67 -20.91 5.52 3.24
N LEU A 68 -21.81 6.50 3.28
CA LEU A 68 -23.25 6.28 3.15
C LEU A 68 -23.54 5.69 1.76
N VAL A 69 -23.68 4.36 1.69
CA VAL A 69 -24.15 3.67 0.50
C VAL A 69 -25.68 3.60 0.53
N HIS A 70 -26.33 4.21 -0.47
CA HIS A 70 -27.76 4.15 -0.74
C HIS A 70 -28.00 3.71 -2.18
#